data_AF-C8W2L5-F1
#
_entry.id   AF-C8W2L5-F1
#
_cell.length_a   1.000
_cell.length_b   1.000
_cell.length_c   1.000
_cell.angle_alpha   90.00
_cell.angle_beta   90.00
_cell.angle_gamma   90.00
#
_symmetry.space_group_name_H-M   'P 1'
#
loop_
_entity.id
_entity.type
_entity.pdbx_description
1 polymer ?
#
loop_
_entity_poly.entity_id
_entity_poly.type
_entity_poly.pdbx_seq_one_letter_code
_entity_poly.pdbx_strand_id
1 'polypeptide(L)'
;MIKSPRLNITEKEPVSLIRDFSIFTDYLKANRISLAEVNSYISKTDLYQLNLLMTKPEILSTEKLVRVYPLLNFFYHLVLSGRLFVKVTAKDGKKVLEPDQRLKLYEALTVTEKYFFLLETFWTDINWINAGKCLLKDMNSIFDVPVIVAYISGMRPGQTIILKKTDHLSIEYLFSKLSYINLYLSYLGLLDVIPDERMINGVNSRVFYPFSISANAFGIHMADILTKYRHIPLWNLPFRRWNGEYKAVPGTPLPEDLRYREMLLIIKEMVFYKDRSKILVPPRQTKLSEPFFLPFKNMFASDELQKTLPRLENNFHEGTYVFKIFLNPSLAT
;
A
#
# COMPACT_ATOMS: atom_id res chain seq x y z
N MET A 1 1.26 29.90 -13.69
CA MET A 1 0.92 28.69 -12.92
C MET A 1 -0.43 28.18 -13.40
N ILE A 2 -0.49 26.98 -13.97
CA ILE A 2 -1.77 26.34 -14.29
C ILE A 2 -2.41 25.97 -12.94
N LYS A 3 -3.62 26.44 -12.65
CA LYS A 3 -4.37 25.99 -11.47
C LYS A 3 -4.62 24.50 -11.65
N SER A 4 -4.06 23.67 -10.76
CA SER A 4 -4.38 22.25 -10.71
C SER A 4 -5.89 22.08 -10.56
N PRO A 5 -6.52 21.09 -11.22
CA PRO A 5 -7.94 20.84 -11.07
C PRO A 5 -8.26 20.58 -9.60
N ARG A 6 -9.38 21.13 -9.12
CA ARG A 6 -9.92 20.77 -7.81
C ARG A 6 -10.49 19.36 -7.91
N LEU A 7 -9.96 18.46 -7.10
CA LEU A 7 -10.41 17.10 -6.97
C LEU A 7 -11.47 17.03 -5.86
N ASN A 8 -12.37 16.07 -5.98
CA ASN A 8 -13.35 15.73 -4.96
C ASN A 8 -13.27 14.23 -4.72
N ILE A 9 -13.24 13.82 -3.45
CA ILE A 9 -13.27 12.41 -3.06
C ILE A 9 -14.58 12.17 -2.33
N THR A 10 -15.32 11.18 -2.81
CA THR A 10 -16.58 10.74 -2.23
C THR A 10 -16.47 9.27 -1.81
N GLU A 11 -17.53 8.73 -1.21
CA GLU A 11 -17.60 7.32 -0.84
C GLU A 11 -17.48 6.36 -2.04
N LYS A 12 -17.70 6.86 -3.27
CA LYS A 12 -17.72 6.06 -4.50
C LYS A 12 -16.72 6.51 -5.56
N GLU A 13 -16.19 7.72 -5.45
CA GLU A 13 -15.32 8.34 -6.45
C GLU A 13 -14.04 8.91 -5.80
N PRO A 14 -12.88 8.80 -6.46
CA PRO A 14 -12.65 8.18 -7.77
C PRO A 14 -12.76 6.65 -7.75
N VAL A 15 -12.84 6.06 -6.54
CA VAL A 15 -12.96 4.62 -6.28
C VAL A 15 -13.85 4.40 -5.05
N SER A 16 -14.43 3.21 -4.92
CA SER A 16 -15.28 2.82 -3.77
C SER A 16 -14.51 2.50 -2.49
N LEU A 17 -13.23 2.89 -2.41
CA LEU A 17 -12.31 2.50 -1.35
C LEU A 17 -12.85 2.80 0.05
N ILE A 18 -13.40 4.01 0.26
CA ILE A 18 -13.84 4.45 1.59
C ILE A 18 -15.11 3.73 2.02
N ARG A 19 -16.05 3.54 1.09
CA ARG A 19 -17.26 2.76 1.33
C ARG A 19 -16.91 1.32 1.68
N ASP A 20 -16.10 0.67 0.86
CA ASP A 20 -15.74 -0.74 1.02
C ASP A 20 -14.89 -0.95 2.29
N PHE A 21 -14.01 -0.02 2.62
CA PHE A 21 -13.25 -0.06 3.87
C PHE A 21 -14.15 0.11 5.10
N SER A 22 -15.16 0.98 5.02
CA SER A 22 -16.14 1.16 6.10
C SER A 22 -16.92 -0.14 6.33
N ILE A 23 -17.44 -0.76 5.26
CA ILE A 23 -18.11 -2.08 5.29
C ILE A 23 -17.21 -3.13 5.93
N PHE A 24 -15.94 -3.17 5.53
CA PHE A 24 -14.96 -4.09 6.10
C PHE A 24 -14.81 -3.87 7.61
N THR A 25 -14.57 -2.63 8.07
CA THR A 25 -14.41 -2.34 9.50
C THR A 25 -15.68 -2.60 10.31
N ASP A 26 -16.86 -2.33 9.75
CA ASP A 26 -18.15 -2.60 10.40
C ASP A 26 -18.38 -4.11 10.57
N TYR A 27 -18.04 -4.89 9.55
CA TYR A 27 -18.09 -6.34 9.64
C TYR A 27 -17.14 -6.89 10.71
N LEU A 28 -15.90 -6.37 10.79
CA LEU A 28 -14.94 -6.79 11.82
C LEU A 28 -15.45 -6.47 13.24
N LYS A 29 -16.07 -5.30 13.44
CA LYS A 29 -16.68 -4.91 14.73
C LYS A 29 -17.82 -5.86 15.12
N ALA A 30 -18.68 -6.22 14.16
CA ALA A 30 -19.87 -7.01 14.44
C ALA A 30 -19.60 -8.51 14.65
N ASN A 31 -18.59 -9.08 14.00
CA ASN A 31 -18.46 -10.54 13.87
C ASN A 31 -17.30 -11.18 14.67
N ARG A 32 -16.59 -10.43 15.52
CA ARG A 32 -15.42 -10.91 16.32
C ARG A 32 -14.55 -11.93 15.57
N ILE A 33 -13.79 -11.43 14.60
CA ILE A 33 -13.06 -12.29 13.65
C ILE A 33 -11.92 -13.06 14.32
N SER A 34 -11.99 -14.39 14.21
CA SER A 34 -10.91 -15.29 14.60
C SER A 34 -9.85 -15.38 13.51
N LEU A 35 -8.59 -15.33 13.91
CA LEU A 35 -7.43 -15.42 13.04
C LEU A 35 -6.91 -16.86 12.99
N ALA A 36 -6.55 -17.32 11.80
CA ALA A 36 -5.98 -18.66 11.61
C ALA A 36 -4.65 -18.81 12.37
N GLU A 37 -4.41 -19.95 13.00
CA GLU A 37 -3.24 -20.16 13.87
C GLU A 37 -1.89 -19.96 13.16
N VAL A 38 -1.76 -20.52 11.96
CA VAL A 38 -0.47 -20.60 11.24
C VAL A 38 0.01 -19.21 10.76
N ASN A 39 -0.90 -18.37 10.28
CA ASN A 39 -0.53 -17.10 9.62
C ASN A 39 -1.23 -15.86 10.19
N SER A 40 -2.15 -16.05 11.15
CA SER A 40 -2.95 -14.99 11.76
C SER A 40 -3.77 -14.14 10.78
N TYR A 41 -4.20 -14.72 9.65
CA TYR A 41 -5.10 -14.08 8.67
C TYR A 41 -6.58 -14.36 8.98
N ILE A 42 -7.47 -13.55 8.40
CA ILE A 42 -8.93 -13.73 8.45
C ILE A 42 -9.31 -15.10 7.85
N SER A 43 -10.33 -15.74 8.43
CA SER A 43 -10.78 -17.06 7.99
C SER A 43 -11.34 -17.04 6.56
N LYS A 44 -11.35 -18.22 5.92
CA LYS A 44 -11.90 -18.43 4.58
C LYS A 44 -13.36 -17.97 4.48
N THR A 45 -14.13 -18.37 5.49
CA THR A 45 -15.57 -18.13 5.58
C THR A 45 -15.85 -16.64 5.70
N ASP A 46 -15.14 -15.95 6.60
CA ASP A 46 -15.33 -14.51 6.80
C ASP A 46 -14.91 -13.71 5.56
N LEU A 47 -13.81 -14.10 4.90
CA LEU A 47 -13.38 -13.46 3.65
C LEU A 47 -14.42 -13.60 2.54
N TYR A 48 -15.03 -14.78 2.40
CA TYR A 48 -16.11 -14.99 1.44
C TYR A 48 -17.32 -14.09 1.74
N GLN A 49 -17.77 -14.05 3.00
CA GLN A 49 -18.90 -13.20 3.41
C GLN A 49 -18.60 -11.71 3.19
N LEU A 50 -17.40 -11.26 3.57
CA LEU A 50 -16.93 -9.89 3.32
C LEU A 50 -16.94 -9.55 1.83
N ASN A 51 -16.46 -10.45 0.97
CA ASN A 51 -16.39 -10.22 -0.47
C ASN A 51 -17.77 -9.94 -1.07
N LEU A 52 -18.79 -10.69 -0.63
CA LEU A 52 -20.17 -10.49 -1.09
C LEU A 52 -20.74 -9.10 -0.74
N LEU A 53 -20.18 -8.42 0.27
CA LEU A 53 -20.61 -7.08 0.70
C LEU A 53 -19.87 -5.94 -0.03
N MET A 54 -18.76 -6.23 -0.72
CA MET A 54 -17.97 -5.21 -1.41
C MET A 54 -18.73 -4.60 -2.59
N THR A 55 -18.39 -3.37 -3.00
CA THR A 55 -19.00 -2.71 -4.17
C THR A 55 -18.82 -3.52 -5.46
N LYS A 56 -17.66 -4.16 -5.61
CA LYS A 56 -17.34 -5.06 -6.72
C LYS A 56 -16.83 -6.39 -6.15
N PRO A 57 -17.74 -7.31 -5.79
CA PRO A 57 -17.35 -8.63 -5.30
C PRO A 57 -16.46 -9.33 -6.32
N GLU A 58 -15.37 -9.92 -5.87
CA GLU A 58 -14.50 -10.71 -6.72
C GLU A 58 -15.20 -12.04 -7.03
N ILE A 59 -15.42 -12.30 -8.33
CA ILE A 59 -16.05 -13.55 -8.80
C ILE A 59 -14.94 -14.60 -8.91
N LEU A 60 -14.76 -15.40 -7.86
CA LEU A 60 -13.81 -16.50 -7.88
C LEU A 60 -14.49 -17.76 -8.42
N SER A 61 -13.90 -18.37 -9.46
CA SER A 61 -14.47 -19.58 -10.07
C SER A 61 -14.40 -20.82 -9.18
N THR A 62 -13.66 -20.79 -8.05
CA THR A 62 -13.58 -21.93 -7.11
C THR A 62 -13.35 -21.51 -5.64
N GLU A 63 -14.04 -22.17 -4.70
CA GLU A 63 -13.94 -21.99 -3.24
C GLU A 63 -12.55 -22.26 -2.63
N LYS A 64 -11.63 -22.90 -3.39
CA LYS A 64 -10.32 -23.35 -2.88
C LYS A 64 -9.29 -22.22 -2.72
N LEU A 65 -9.64 -20.98 -3.02
CA LEU A 65 -8.71 -19.90 -3.32
C LEU A 65 -8.76 -18.75 -2.30
N VAL A 66 -8.51 -19.03 -1.04
CA VAL A 66 -8.51 -18.01 0.03
C VAL A 66 -7.35 -17.02 -0.02
N ARG A 67 -6.37 -17.27 -0.89
CA ARG A 67 -5.35 -16.27 -1.23
C ARG A 67 -5.83 -15.23 -2.26
N VAL A 68 -7.14 -15.18 -2.55
CA VAL A 68 -7.69 -14.57 -3.77
C VAL A 68 -8.76 -13.52 -3.47
N TYR A 69 -8.56 -12.72 -2.42
CA TYR A 69 -9.28 -11.45 -2.27
C TYR A 69 -8.28 -10.33 -2.04
N PRO A 70 -7.56 -9.86 -3.09
CA PRO A 70 -6.52 -8.85 -2.92
C PRO A 70 -7.02 -7.57 -2.25
N LEU A 71 -8.28 -7.15 -2.48
CA LEU A 71 -8.87 -6.00 -1.80
C LEU A 71 -9.01 -6.22 -0.28
N LEU A 72 -9.56 -7.36 0.13
CA LEU A 72 -9.72 -7.68 1.55
C LEU A 72 -8.37 -7.89 2.25
N ASN A 73 -7.39 -8.46 1.55
CA ASN A 73 -6.03 -8.57 2.06
C ASN A 73 -5.37 -7.19 2.22
N PHE A 74 -5.61 -6.28 1.28
CA PHE A 74 -5.17 -4.90 1.39
C PHE A 74 -5.78 -4.21 2.61
N PHE A 75 -7.09 -4.36 2.82
CA PHE A 75 -7.79 -3.81 3.99
C PHE A 75 -7.28 -4.38 5.31
N TYR A 76 -7.04 -5.69 5.37
CA TYR A 76 -6.42 -6.34 6.52
C TYR A 76 -5.06 -5.71 6.87
N HIS A 77 -4.22 -5.45 5.88
CA HIS A 77 -2.94 -4.77 6.12
C HIS A 77 -3.11 -3.31 6.55
N LEU A 78 -4.09 -2.59 6.00
CA LEU A 78 -4.40 -1.21 6.38
C LEU A 78 -4.88 -1.10 7.82
N VAL A 79 -5.85 -1.92 8.26
CA VAL A 79 -6.38 -1.85 9.63
C VAL A 79 -5.31 -2.14 10.68
N LEU A 80 -4.38 -3.06 10.40
CA LEU A 80 -3.29 -3.41 11.30
C LEU A 80 -2.19 -2.36 11.30
N SER A 81 -1.74 -1.91 10.12
CA SER A 81 -0.62 -0.96 10.01
C SER A 81 -1.04 0.44 10.46
N GLY A 82 -2.30 0.81 10.21
CA GLY A 82 -2.92 2.04 10.71
C GLY A 82 -3.33 1.97 12.18
N ARG A 83 -3.18 0.80 12.82
CA ARG A 83 -3.58 0.49 14.22
C ARG A 83 -5.04 0.82 14.52
N LEU A 84 -5.92 0.59 13.56
CA LEU A 84 -7.37 0.68 13.78
C LEU A 84 -7.90 -0.58 14.48
N PHE A 85 -7.23 -1.71 14.26
CA PHE A 85 -7.48 -2.97 14.95
C PHE A 85 -6.17 -3.53 15.48
N VAL A 86 -6.26 -4.25 16.59
CA VAL A 86 -5.14 -4.95 17.22
C VAL A 86 -5.40 -6.45 17.27
N LYS A 87 -4.33 -7.23 17.20
CA LYS A 87 -4.39 -8.68 17.42
C LYS A 87 -4.31 -8.94 18.92
N VAL A 88 -5.31 -9.61 19.47
CA VAL A 88 -5.33 -10.01 20.88
C VAL A 88 -5.55 -11.51 20.99
N THR A 89 -5.06 -12.11 22.08
CA THR A 89 -5.36 -13.51 22.42
C THR A 89 -6.61 -13.53 23.29
N ALA A 90 -7.68 -14.12 22.78
CA ALA A 90 -8.93 -14.31 23.52
C ALA A 90 -8.74 -15.33 24.67
N LYS A 91 -9.72 -15.38 25.59
CA LYS A 91 -9.70 -16.27 26.76
C LYS A 91 -9.55 -17.76 26.41
N ASP A 92 -10.00 -18.16 25.23
CA ASP A 92 -9.88 -19.52 24.70
C ASP A 92 -8.54 -19.78 23.97
N GLY A 93 -7.59 -18.85 24.03
CA GLY A 93 -6.28 -18.94 23.38
C GLY A 93 -6.29 -18.57 21.90
N LYS A 94 -7.45 -18.31 21.29
CA LYS A 94 -7.52 -17.94 19.87
C LYS A 94 -7.10 -16.49 19.66
N LYS A 95 -6.38 -16.24 18.56
CA LYS A 95 -6.06 -14.88 18.14
C LYS A 95 -7.29 -14.27 17.47
N VAL A 96 -7.69 -13.08 17.88
CA VAL A 96 -8.81 -12.34 17.30
C VAL A 96 -8.40 -10.91 16.96
N LEU A 97 -9.16 -10.26 16.08
CA LEU A 97 -9.06 -8.82 15.84
C LEU A 97 -10.03 -8.08 16.74
N GLU A 98 -9.54 -7.08 17.48
CA GLU A 98 -10.38 -6.18 18.27
C GLU A 98 -10.15 -4.72 17.84
N PRO A 99 -11.22 -3.90 17.83
CA PRO A 99 -11.12 -2.49 17.46
C PRO A 99 -10.30 -1.72 18.49
N ASP A 100 -9.39 -0.88 18.02
CA ASP A 100 -8.62 0.05 18.85
C ASP A 100 -9.38 1.38 19.04
N GLN A 101 -9.03 2.15 20.08
CA GLN A 101 -9.59 3.51 20.26
C GLN A 101 -9.34 4.41 19.04
N ARG A 102 -8.25 4.17 18.31
CA ARG A 102 -7.90 4.87 17.09
C ARG A 102 -8.92 4.69 15.95
N LEU A 103 -9.69 3.60 15.94
CA LEU A 103 -10.78 3.42 14.97
C LEU A 103 -11.84 4.53 15.09
N LYS A 104 -12.20 4.93 16.31
CA LYS A 104 -13.16 6.03 16.53
C LYS A 104 -12.64 7.36 15.99
N LEU A 105 -11.34 7.61 16.14
CA LEU A 105 -10.70 8.80 15.58
C LEU A 105 -10.75 8.79 14.05
N TYR A 106 -10.51 7.63 13.44
CA TYR A 106 -10.62 7.45 11.99
C TYR A 106 -12.06 7.67 11.51
N GLU A 107 -13.04 7.11 12.21
CA GLU A 107 -14.46 7.23 11.85
C GLU A 107 -14.95 8.68 11.84
N ALA A 108 -14.37 9.53 12.69
CA ALA A 108 -14.68 10.96 12.79
C ALA A 108 -14.00 11.85 11.72
N LEU A 109 -13.12 11.30 10.87
CA LEU A 109 -12.52 12.03 9.75
C LEU A 109 -13.54 12.25 8.61
N THR A 110 -13.32 13.31 7.82
CA THR A 110 -14.07 13.50 6.56
C THR A 110 -13.70 12.40 5.55
N VAL A 111 -14.48 12.25 4.47
CA VAL A 111 -14.20 11.26 3.42
C VAL A 111 -12.81 11.45 2.79
N THR A 112 -12.45 12.70 2.47
CA THR A 112 -11.12 13.05 1.94
C THR A 112 -10.01 12.73 2.95
N GLU A 113 -10.20 13.07 4.23
CA GLU A 113 -9.22 12.78 5.29
C GLU A 113 -9.06 11.27 5.54
N LYS A 114 -10.15 10.49 5.48
CA LYS A 114 -10.12 9.03 5.53
C LYS A 114 -9.29 8.46 4.37
N TYR A 115 -9.51 8.95 3.15
CA TYR A 115 -8.71 8.54 2.00
C TYR A 115 -7.21 8.80 2.21
N PHE A 116 -6.84 10.00 2.67
CA PHE A 116 -5.44 10.32 2.91
C PHE A 116 -4.84 9.53 4.07
N PHE A 117 -5.62 9.19 5.10
CA PHE A 117 -5.17 8.27 6.14
C PHE A 117 -4.85 6.88 5.57
N LEU A 118 -5.71 6.31 4.70
CA LEU A 118 -5.46 5.01 4.08
C LEU A 118 -4.26 5.04 3.13
N LEU A 119 -4.16 6.10 2.32
CA LEU A 119 -3.01 6.30 1.42
C LEU A 119 -1.70 6.45 2.21
N GLU A 120 -1.68 7.29 3.24
CA GLU A 120 -0.51 7.47 4.13
C GLU A 120 -0.12 6.14 4.78
N THR A 121 -1.09 5.40 5.32
CA THR A 121 -0.87 4.10 5.96
C THR A 121 -0.26 3.10 4.98
N PHE A 122 -0.81 3.01 3.76
CA PHE A 122 -0.25 2.15 2.72
C PHE A 122 1.18 2.54 2.38
N TRP A 123 1.44 3.82 2.16
CA TRP A 123 2.71 4.29 1.67
C TRP A 123 3.83 4.21 2.73
N THR A 124 3.47 4.54 3.96
CA THR A 124 4.42 4.83 5.06
C THR A 124 4.55 3.66 6.02
N ASP A 125 3.45 2.98 6.35
CA ASP A 125 3.37 2.06 7.49
C ASP A 125 3.21 0.59 7.09
N ILE A 126 2.63 0.30 5.93
CA ILE A 126 2.59 -1.07 5.42
C ILE A 126 4.01 -1.54 5.13
N ASN A 127 4.32 -2.77 5.55
CA ASN A 127 5.57 -3.42 5.18
C ASN A 127 5.46 -4.00 3.78
N TRP A 128 6.01 -3.30 2.79
CA TRP A 128 5.90 -3.67 1.38
C TRP A 128 6.66 -4.96 1.04
N ILE A 129 7.68 -5.32 1.83
CA ILE A 129 8.37 -6.61 1.72
C ILE A 129 7.40 -7.74 2.10
N ASN A 130 6.52 -7.53 3.07
CA ASN A 130 5.54 -8.55 3.50
C ASN A 130 4.21 -8.49 2.75
N ALA A 131 3.74 -7.30 2.36
CA ALA A 131 2.50 -7.14 1.62
C ALA A 131 2.59 -7.70 0.18
N GLY A 132 3.80 -7.70 -0.41
CA GLY A 132 4.08 -8.29 -1.73
C GLY A 132 4.46 -9.78 -1.70
N LYS A 133 4.74 -10.37 -0.53
CA LYS A 133 5.16 -11.77 -0.35
C LYS A 133 4.12 -12.81 -0.73
N CYS A 134 2.95 -12.41 -1.21
CA CYS A 134 1.93 -13.36 -1.61
C CYS A 134 2.47 -14.38 -2.62
N LEU A 135 3.37 -14.04 -3.56
CA LEU A 135 3.77 -15.00 -4.60
C LEU A 135 5.18 -14.87 -5.21
N LEU A 136 5.83 -13.69 -5.21
CA LEU A 136 7.16 -13.53 -5.82
C LEU A 136 8.18 -13.14 -4.75
N LYS A 137 9.27 -13.90 -4.64
CA LYS A 137 10.35 -13.76 -3.65
C LYS A 137 11.20 -12.48 -3.82
N ASP A 138 10.78 -11.55 -4.66
CA ASP A 138 11.65 -10.47 -5.12
C ASP A 138 11.56 -9.24 -4.21
N MET A 139 12.65 -9.03 -3.48
CA MET A 139 12.89 -7.97 -2.49
C MET A 139 12.95 -6.54 -3.07
N ASN A 140 12.56 -6.32 -4.34
CA ASN A 140 12.83 -5.07 -5.05
C ASN A 140 11.61 -4.13 -5.17
N SER A 141 10.44 -4.47 -4.61
CA SER A 141 9.23 -3.63 -4.75
C SER A 141 9.42 -2.19 -4.24
N ILE A 142 10.24 -2.00 -3.21
CA ILE A 142 10.56 -0.67 -2.66
C ILE A 142 11.29 0.24 -3.67
N PHE A 143 12.01 -0.36 -4.63
CA PHE A 143 12.79 0.33 -5.66
C PHE A 143 12.07 0.36 -7.00
N ASP A 144 11.36 -0.70 -7.35
CA ASP A 144 10.62 -0.82 -8.61
C ASP A 144 9.37 0.10 -8.59
N VAL A 145 8.73 0.29 -7.44
CA VAL A 145 7.49 1.08 -7.38
C VAL A 145 7.69 2.58 -7.63
N PRO A 146 8.71 3.24 -7.06
CA PRO A 146 9.06 4.61 -7.45
C PRO A 146 9.16 4.80 -8.97
N VAL A 147 9.70 3.81 -9.69
CA VAL A 147 9.82 3.85 -11.16
C VAL A 147 8.45 3.85 -11.83
N ILE A 148 7.57 2.91 -11.47
CA ILE A 148 6.23 2.87 -12.08
C ILE A 148 5.38 4.09 -11.69
N VAL A 149 5.51 4.62 -10.47
CA VAL A 149 4.77 5.82 -10.04
C VAL A 149 5.26 7.05 -10.79
N ALA A 150 6.57 7.18 -11.00
CA ALA A 150 7.14 8.24 -11.84
C ALA A 150 6.76 8.07 -13.32
N TYR A 151 6.59 6.84 -13.81
CA TYR A 151 6.04 6.62 -15.14
C TYR A 151 4.57 7.08 -15.22
N ILE A 152 3.75 6.72 -14.24
CA ILE A 152 2.33 7.10 -14.16
C ILE A 152 2.16 8.61 -14.18
N SER A 153 2.99 9.35 -13.44
CA SER A 153 2.92 10.82 -13.42
C SER A 153 3.21 11.47 -14.79
N GLY A 154 3.91 10.76 -15.68
CA GLY A 154 4.18 11.19 -17.05
C GLY A 154 3.15 10.73 -18.09
N MET A 155 2.16 9.92 -17.71
CA MET A 155 1.13 9.42 -18.62
C MET A 155 0.15 10.54 -19.03
N ARG A 156 -0.49 10.36 -20.19
CA ARG A 156 -1.67 11.15 -20.57
C ARG A 156 -2.92 10.50 -19.95
N PRO A 157 -3.93 11.28 -19.53
CA PRO A 157 -5.19 10.71 -19.06
C PRO A 157 -5.80 9.74 -20.08
N GLY A 158 -6.12 8.52 -19.65
CA GLY A 158 -6.68 7.46 -20.50
C GLY A 158 -5.64 6.75 -21.38
N GLN A 159 -4.36 7.09 -21.29
CA GLN A 159 -3.30 6.33 -21.95
C GLN A 159 -3.26 4.91 -21.37
N THR A 160 -3.34 3.92 -22.26
CA THR A 160 -3.31 2.50 -21.90
C THR A 160 -2.01 1.86 -22.35
N ILE A 161 -1.41 1.05 -21.49
CA ILE A 161 -0.24 0.21 -21.77
C ILE A 161 -0.73 -1.23 -21.82
N ILE A 162 -0.40 -1.94 -22.90
CA ILE A 162 -0.67 -3.37 -23.02
C ILE A 162 0.56 -4.15 -22.55
N LEU A 163 0.38 -4.98 -21.52
CA LEU A 163 1.45 -5.74 -20.89
C LEU A 163 1.64 -7.08 -21.62
N LYS A 164 2.39 -7.03 -22.72
CA LYS A 164 2.84 -8.26 -23.42
C LYS A 164 4.08 -8.82 -22.74
N LYS A 165 4.38 -10.12 -22.96
CA LYS A 165 5.68 -10.69 -22.59
C LYS A 165 6.77 -9.89 -23.29
N THR A 166 7.48 -9.08 -22.51
CA THR A 166 8.47 -8.11 -22.99
C THR A 166 9.81 -8.39 -22.33
N ASP A 167 10.83 -7.72 -22.86
CA ASP A 167 12.18 -7.67 -22.32
C ASP A 167 12.18 -7.36 -20.81
N HIS A 168 13.09 -7.99 -20.06
CA HIS A 168 13.21 -7.88 -18.60
C HIS A 168 13.55 -6.47 -18.10
N LEU A 169 13.89 -5.55 -19.00
CA LEU A 169 14.22 -4.15 -18.70
C LEU A 169 13.12 -3.17 -19.13
N SER A 170 11.95 -3.65 -19.56
CA SER A 170 10.83 -2.80 -19.99
C SER A 170 9.98 -2.32 -18.80
N ILE A 171 9.27 -1.20 -18.98
CA ILE A 171 8.29 -0.75 -17.98
C ILE A 171 7.13 -1.75 -17.85
N GLU A 172 6.78 -2.41 -18.96
CA GLU A 172 5.76 -3.44 -19.01
C GLU A 172 6.15 -4.66 -18.16
N TYR A 173 7.43 -5.02 -18.14
CA TYR A 173 7.97 -6.07 -17.27
C TYR A 173 7.87 -5.67 -15.80
N LEU A 174 8.22 -4.41 -15.45
CA LEU A 174 8.07 -3.91 -14.08
C LEU A 174 6.61 -3.96 -13.62
N PHE A 175 5.67 -3.47 -14.43
CA PHE A 175 4.25 -3.58 -14.14
C PHE A 175 3.81 -5.05 -14.01
N SER A 176 4.25 -5.95 -14.89
CA SER A 176 3.91 -7.38 -14.81
C SER A 176 4.44 -8.04 -13.54
N LYS A 177 5.66 -7.68 -13.11
CA LYS A 177 6.30 -8.16 -11.87
C LYS A 177 5.59 -7.66 -10.62
N LEU A 178 5.09 -6.42 -10.64
CA LEU A 178 4.44 -5.75 -9.51
C LEU A 178 2.91 -5.93 -9.49
N SER A 179 2.41 -7.06 -9.96
CA SER A 179 1.00 -7.27 -10.25
C SER A 179 0.04 -6.95 -9.09
N TYR A 180 0.34 -7.37 -7.86
CA TYR A 180 -0.46 -7.04 -6.67
C TYR A 180 -0.33 -5.59 -6.23
N ILE A 181 0.84 -4.98 -6.40
CA ILE A 181 1.00 -3.55 -6.13
C ILE A 181 0.16 -2.74 -7.10
N ASN A 182 0.07 -3.13 -8.38
CA ASN A 182 -0.83 -2.47 -9.33
C ASN A 182 -2.29 -2.54 -8.89
N LEU A 183 -2.72 -3.68 -8.33
CA LEU A 183 -4.05 -3.79 -7.72
C LEU A 183 -4.23 -2.80 -6.57
N TYR A 184 -3.28 -2.71 -5.65
CA TYR A 184 -3.37 -1.77 -4.53
C TYR A 184 -3.37 -0.30 -4.99
N LEU A 185 -2.53 0.04 -5.97
CA LEU A 185 -2.55 1.35 -6.62
C LEU A 185 -3.90 1.62 -7.30
N SER A 186 -4.51 0.59 -7.90
CA SER A 186 -5.85 0.71 -8.51
C SER A 186 -6.96 0.91 -7.47
N TYR A 187 -6.89 0.23 -6.33
CA TYR A 187 -7.82 0.44 -5.23
C TYR A 187 -7.70 1.82 -4.59
N LEU A 188 -6.54 2.46 -4.72
CA LEU A 188 -6.32 3.86 -4.33
C LEU A 188 -6.69 4.86 -5.44
N GLY A 189 -7.12 4.38 -6.62
CA GLY A 189 -7.51 5.21 -7.76
C GLY A 189 -6.34 5.75 -8.59
N LEU A 190 -5.11 5.28 -8.36
CA LEU A 190 -3.92 5.74 -9.11
C LEU A 190 -3.84 5.12 -10.50
N LEU A 191 -4.42 3.94 -10.68
CA LEU A 191 -4.40 3.15 -11.89
C LEU A 191 -5.76 2.51 -12.14
N ASP A 192 -6.06 2.24 -13.40
CA ASP A 192 -7.05 1.27 -13.80
C ASP A 192 -6.29 0.02 -14.29
N VAL A 193 -6.68 -1.16 -13.83
CA VAL A 193 -6.02 -2.42 -14.17
C VAL A 193 -7.04 -3.38 -14.76
N ILE A 194 -6.76 -3.88 -15.97
CA ILE A 194 -7.57 -4.91 -16.61
C ILE A 194 -6.84 -6.26 -16.42
N PRO A 195 -7.46 -7.28 -15.82
CA PRO A 195 -6.86 -8.59 -15.66
C PRO A 195 -6.72 -9.33 -16.99
N ASP A 196 -5.73 -10.22 -17.08
CA ASP A 196 -5.59 -11.15 -18.21
C ASP A 196 -6.72 -12.19 -18.22
N GLU A 197 -7.36 -12.39 -19.38
CA GLU A 197 -8.48 -13.33 -19.56
C GLU A 197 -8.14 -14.76 -19.14
N ARG A 198 -6.87 -15.17 -19.20
CA ARG A 198 -6.41 -16.48 -18.73
C ARG A 198 -6.67 -16.70 -17.24
N MET A 199 -6.75 -15.61 -16.46
CA MET A 199 -7.17 -15.66 -15.06
C MET A 199 -8.66 -15.97 -14.91
N ILE A 200 -9.49 -15.39 -15.78
CA ILE A 200 -10.93 -15.61 -15.80
C ILE A 200 -11.24 -17.08 -16.11
N ASN A 201 -10.44 -17.67 -17.01
CA ASN A 201 -10.61 -19.05 -17.46
C ASN A 201 -9.91 -20.11 -16.56
N GLY A 202 -9.35 -19.71 -15.42
CA GLY A 202 -8.88 -20.64 -14.38
C GLY A 202 -7.56 -21.39 -14.64
N VAL A 203 -6.80 -21.03 -15.68
CA VAL A 203 -5.64 -21.84 -16.16
C VAL A 203 -4.41 -21.74 -15.23
N ASN A 204 -4.29 -20.71 -14.38
CA ASN A 204 -3.25 -20.65 -13.34
C ASN A 204 -3.61 -19.63 -12.24
N SER A 205 -4.63 -19.94 -11.44
CA SER A 205 -5.32 -19.00 -10.54
C SER A 205 -4.52 -18.48 -9.35
N ARG A 206 -3.26 -18.90 -9.18
CA ARG A 206 -2.46 -18.51 -8.02
C ARG A 206 -1.84 -17.15 -8.14
N VAL A 207 -1.68 -16.60 -9.34
CA VAL A 207 -0.94 -15.35 -9.56
C VAL A 207 -1.76 -14.39 -10.40
N PHE A 208 -2.02 -13.20 -9.88
CA PHE A 208 -2.63 -12.12 -10.64
C PHE A 208 -1.68 -11.63 -11.73
N TYR A 209 -2.16 -11.52 -12.96
CA TYR A 209 -1.46 -10.93 -14.09
C TYR A 209 -2.32 -9.83 -14.74
N PRO A 210 -1.86 -8.58 -14.75
CA PRO A 210 -2.53 -7.51 -15.49
C PRO A 210 -2.30 -7.69 -17.00
N PHE A 211 -3.35 -7.55 -17.79
CA PHE A 211 -3.28 -7.48 -19.26
C PHE A 211 -2.97 -6.06 -19.72
N SER A 212 -3.61 -5.07 -19.11
CA SER A 212 -3.35 -3.67 -19.40
C SER A 212 -3.51 -2.81 -18.17
N ILE A 213 -2.87 -1.64 -18.24
CA ILE A 213 -2.92 -0.61 -17.21
C ILE A 213 -3.16 0.73 -17.88
N SER A 214 -4.00 1.56 -17.29
CA SER A 214 -4.19 2.95 -17.66
C SER A 214 -4.24 3.84 -16.41
N ALA A 215 -4.13 5.16 -16.60
CA ALA A 215 -4.27 6.12 -15.51
C ALA A 215 -5.21 7.25 -15.94
N ASN A 216 -6.13 7.62 -15.06
CA ASN A 216 -6.98 8.79 -15.23
C ASN A 216 -6.26 10.06 -14.70
N ALA A 217 -6.89 11.23 -14.86
CA ALA A 217 -6.31 12.50 -14.43
C ALA A 217 -6.03 12.53 -12.91
N PHE A 218 -6.90 11.94 -12.09
CA PHE A 218 -6.70 11.85 -10.64
C PHE A 218 -5.41 11.07 -10.32
N GLY A 219 -5.27 9.87 -10.88
CA GLY A 219 -4.11 9.01 -10.63
C GLY A 219 -2.79 9.63 -11.08
N ILE A 220 -2.77 10.29 -12.24
CA ILE A 220 -1.59 11.01 -12.74
C ILE A 220 -1.17 12.13 -11.78
N HIS A 221 -2.11 12.95 -11.31
CA HIS A 221 -1.79 14.04 -10.38
C HIS A 221 -1.33 13.53 -9.01
N MET A 222 -1.96 12.46 -8.49
CA MET A 222 -1.54 11.83 -7.25
C MET A 222 -0.12 11.25 -7.38
N ALA A 223 0.17 10.55 -8.47
CA ALA A 223 1.49 9.99 -8.76
C ALA A 223 2.56 11.09 -8.86
N ASP A 224 2.27 12.21 -9.51
CA ASP A 224 3.20 13.35 -9.62
C ASP A 224 3.65 13.86 -8.24
N ILE A 225 2.70 14.04 -7.33
CA ILE A 225 3.01 14.49 -5.97
C ILE A 225 3.77 13.42 -5.20
N LEU A 226 3.36 12.15 -5.30
CA LEU A 226 4.03 11.05 -4.62
C LEU A 226 5.48 10.91 -5.08
N THR A 227 5.76 10.99 -6.38
CA THR A 227 7.11 10.95 -6.93
C THR A 227 7.96 12.12 -6.42
N LYS A 228 7.42 13.34 -6.43
CA LYS A 228 8.18 14.56 -6.08
C LYS A 228 8.42 14.73 -4.58
N TYR A 229 7.45 14.38 -3.76
CA TYR A 229 7.41 14.74 -2.34
C TYR A 229 7.32 13.57 -1.38
N ARG A 230 6.91 12.38 -1.84
CA ARG A 230 6.71 11.20 -0.99
C ARG A 230 7.50 10.00 -1.52
N HIS A 231 8.78 10.19 -1.80
CA HIS A 231 9.61 9.12 -2.34
C HIS A 231 9.67 7.92 -1.38
N ILE A 232 9.23 6.74 -1.84
CA ILE A 232 8.96 5.55 -1.00
C ILE A 232 10.13 5.17 -0.08
N PRO A 233 11.39 5.02 -0.55
CA PRO A 233 12.52 4.72 0.32
C PRO A 233 12.69 5.67 1.51
N LEU A 234 12.30 6.94 1.39
CA LEU A 234 12.38 7.93 2.46
C LEU A 234 11.18 7.87 3.41
N TRP A 235 10.02 7.45 2.91
CA TRP A 235 8.76 7.49 3.65
C TRP A 235 8.36 6.15 4.27
N ASN A 236 8.72 5.02 3.67
CA ASN A 236 8.32 3.70 4.16
C ASN A 236 9.13 3.28 5.40
N LEU A 237 8.51 3.35 6.57
CA LEU A 237 9.17 3.05 7.84
C LEU A 237 9.57 1.60 8.01
N PRO A 238 8.76 0.59 7.64
CA PRO A 238 9.19 -0.80 7.74
C PRO A 238 10.47 -1.07 6.97
N PHE A 239 10.61 -0.52 5.76
CA PHE A 239 11.84 -0.62 4.98
C PHE A 239 13.02 0.05 5.68
N ARG A 240 12.86 1.28 6.18
CA ARG A 240 13.94 1.98 6.90
C ARG A 240 14.40 1.24 8.16
N ARG A 241 13.44 0.73 8.94
CA ARG A 241 13.73 -0.10 10.13
C ARG A 241 14.43 -1.40 9.78
N TRP A 242 14.02 -2.06 8.67
CA TRP A 242 14.67 -3.29 8.20
C TRP A 242 16.16 -3.07 7.90
N ASN A 243 16.54 -1.88 7.46
CA ASN A 243 17.93 -1.50 7.19
C ASN A 243 18.65 -0.91 8.42
N GLY A 244 18.06 -0.98 9.62
CA GLY A 244 18.71 -0.59 10.88
C GLY A 244 18.30 0.78 11.43
N GLU A 245 17.44 1.54 10.74
CA GLU A 245 17.00 2.84 11.22
C GLU A 245 15.82 2.72 12.20
N TYR A 246 16.12 2.46 13.47
CA TYR A 246 15.11 2.20 14.50
C TYR A 246 14.19 3.40 14.82
N LYS A 247 14.73 4.64 14.75
CA LYS A 247 14.02 5.92 14.97
C LYS A 247 13.71 6.64 13.66
N ALA A 248 13.44 5.90 12.58
CA ALA A 248 13.13 6.47 11.29
C ALA A 248 11.91 7.42 11.36
N VAL A 249 12.10 8.64 10.85
CA VAL A 249 11.05 9.67 10.69
C VAL A 249 10.74 9.79 9.19
N PRO A 250 9.49 9.61 8.73
CA PRO A 250 9.19 9.64 7.30
C PRO A 250 9.65 10.92 6.62
N GLY A 251 10.21 10.79 5.41
CA GLY A 251 10.66 11.92 4.59
C GLY A 251 12.00 12.53 5.01
N THR A 252 12.59 12.15 6.14
CA THR A 252 13.95 12.57 6.48
C THR A 252 14.98 11.91 5.56
N PRO A 253 16.14 12.55 5.32
CA PRO A 253 17.23 11.93 4.58
C PRO A 253 17.61 10.56 5.15
N LEU A 254 18.00 9.65 4.26
CA LEU A 254 18.54 8.35 4.67
C LEU A 254 19.91 8.53 5.35
N PRO A 255 20.29 7.65 6.28
CA PRO A 255 21.66 7.59 6.80
C PRO A 255 22.69 7.44 5.68
N GLU A 256 23.92 7.91 5.90
CA GLU A 256 24.99 7.90 4.89
C GLU A 256 25.60 6.51 4.63
N ASP A 257 25.07 5.43 5.20
CA ASP A 257 25.68 4.10 5.04
C ASP A 257 25.59 3.58 3.59
N LEU A 258 26.69 2.97 3.14
CA LEU A 258 27.01 2.69 1.73
C LEU A 258 25.93 1.90 0.98
N ARG A 259 25.19 1.02 1.66
CA ARG A 259 24.17 0.16 1.02
C ARG A 259 23.04 0.95 0.36
N TYR A 260 22.68 2.12 0.90
CA TYR A 260 21.62 2.95 0.34
C TYR A 260 22.07 3.77 -0.86
N ARG A 261 23.32 4.24 -0.86
CA ARG A 261 23.87 5.04 -1.95
C ARG A 261 23.99 4.21 -3.22
N GLU A 262 24.45 2.97 -3.10
CA GLU A 262 24.52 2.01 -4.21
C GLU A 262 23.12 1.72 -4.79
N MET A 263 22.11 1.52 -3.93
CA MET A 263 20.74 1.32 -4.39
C MET A 263 20.15 2.55 -5.08
N LEU A 264 20.41 3.76 -4.58
CA LEU A 264 20.00 5.00 -5.26
C LEU A 264 20.68 5.18 -6.61
N LEU A 265 21.93 4.74 -6.75
CA LEU A 265 22.65 4.73 -8.02
C LEU A 265 22.04 3.72 -9.00
N ILE A 266 21.68 2.53 -8.53
CA ILE A 266 20.98 1.52 -9.36
C ILE A 266 19.61 2.04 -9.82
N ILE A 267 18.83 2.68 -8.96
CA ILE A 267 17.57 3.33 -9.37
C ILE A 267 17.84 4.42 -10.41
N LYS A 268 18.92 5.20 -10.20
CA LYS A 268 19.42 6.20 -11.16
C LYS A 268 19.96 5.63 -12.47
N GLU A 269 20.14 4.32 -12.58
CA GLU A 269 20.57 3.67 -13.83
C GLU A 269 19.41 2.92 -14.50
N MET A 270 18.55 2.26 -13.70
CA MET A 270 17.40 1.49 -14.18
C MET A 270 16.30 2.36 -14.81
N VAL A 271 16.04 3.55 -14.26
CA VAL A 271 15.01 4.47 -14.78
C VAL A 271 15.41 5.11 -16.14
N PHE A 272 16.65 4.90 -16.60
CA PHE A 272 17.32 5.84 -17.53
C PHE A 272 17.63 5.27 -18.93
N TYR A 273 17.17 4.07 -19.27
CA TYR A 273 17.62 3.43 -20.51
C TYR A 273 16.87 3.82 -21.79
N LYS A 274 15.64 4.37 -21.74
CA LYS A 274 14.88 4.67 -22.99
C LYS A 274 14.16 6.01 -23.13
N ASP A 275 13.81 6.74 -22.06
CA ASP A 275 13.18 8.07 -22.19
C ASP A 275 13.79 9.10 -21.22
N ARG A 276 14.98 9.60 -21.59
CA ARG A 276 15.89 10.38 -20.74
C ARG A 276 15.38 11.76 -20.29
N SER A 277 14.28 12.28 -20.84
CA SER A 277 13.97 13.71 -20.74
C SER A 277 12.90 14.10 -19.69
N LYS A 278 12.13 13.14 -19.16
CA LYS A 278 10.91 13.48 -18.37
C LYS A 278 10.90 13.04 -16.90
N ILE A 279 11.83 12.18 -16.46
CA ILE A 279 11.78 11.55 -15.12
C ILE A 279 12.80 12.18 -14.13
N LEU A 280 13.50 13.24 -14.55
CA LEU A 280 14.62 13.87 -13.82
C LEU A 280 14.21 14.92 -12.78
N VAL A 281 13.32 14.60 -11.84
CA VAL A 281 13.17 15.44 -10.65
C VAL A 281 13.71 14.67 -9.45
N PRO A 282 14.95 14.97 -8.96
CA PRO A 282 15.40 14.39 -7.70
C PRO A 282 14.36 14.73 -6.62
N PRO A 283 14.04 13.77 -5.74
CA PRO A 283 13.00 13.99 -4.75
C PRO A 283 13.36 15.22 -3.93
N ARG A 284 12.40 16.14 -3.79
CA ARG A 284 12.62 17.34 -2.98
C ARG A 284 12.78 16.89 -1.54
N GLN A 285 13.85 17.33 -0.88
CA GLN A 285 13.97 17.12 0.56
C GLN A 285 12.79 17.80 1.25
N THR A 286 11.96 17.01 1.92
CA THR A 286 10.83 17.51 2.70
C THR A 286 11.34 18.14 3.98
N LYS A 287 10.64 19.16 4.49
CA LYS A 287 10.91 19.69 5.82
C LYS A 287 10.73 18.57 6.84
N LEU A 288 11.58 18.55 7.87
CA LEU A 288 11.51 17.57 8.95
C LEU A 288 10.08 17.55 9.52
N SER A 289 9.49 16.36 9.64
CA SER A 289 8.16 16.14 10.24
C SER A 289 6.97 16.77 9.50
N GLU A 290 7.10 17.06 8.21
CA GLU A 290 5.96 17.49 7.38
C GLU A 290 4.85 16.41 7.34
N PRO A 291 3.57 16.75 7.58
CA PRO A 291 2.47 15.80 7.45
C PRO A 291 2.36 15.21 6.03
N PHE A 292 2.04 13.92 5.92
CA PHE A 292 1.99 13.23 4.61
C PHE A 292 1.08 13.93 3.61
N PHE A 293 -0.10 14.37 4.03
CA PHE A 293 -1.12 14.96 3.15
C PHE A 293 -0.79 16.39 2.66
N LEU A 294 0.21 17.07 3.25
CA LEU A 294 0.39 18.51 3.05
C LEU A 294 0.59 18.94 1.57
N PRO A 295 1.40 18.24 0.74
CA PRO A 295 1.56 18.57 -0.67
C PRO A 295 0.29 18.42 -1.51
N PHE A 296 -0.66 17.60 -1.04
CA PHE A 296 -1.92 17.35 -1.73
C PHE A 296 -2.98 18.41 -1.42
N LYS A 297 -2.81 19.21 -0.36
CA LYS A 297 -3.82 20.16 0.12
C LYS A 297 -4.33 21.12 -0.96
N ASN A 298 -3.46 21.53 -1.89
CA ASN A 298 -3.82 22.46 -2.96
C ASN A 298 -4.69 21.83 -4.07
N MET A 299 -4.90 20.51 -4.05
CA MET A 299 -5.79 19.82 -4.99
C MET A 299 -7.25 19.84 -4.53
N PHE A 300 -7.53 20.22 -3.28
CA PHE A 300 -8.86 20.12 -2.68
C PHE A 300 -9.38 21.50 -2.27
N ALA A 301 -10.67 21.59 -1.90
CA ALA A 301 -11.16 22.80 -1.26
C ALA A 301 -10.45 23.04 0.08
N SER A 302 -10.39 24.30 0.53
CA SER A 302 -9.55 24.74 1.64
C SER A 302 -9.88 24.10 2.99
N ASP A 303 -11.02 23.43 3.11
CA ASP A 303 -11.59 22.80 4.28
C ASP A 303 -11.71 21.27 4.17
N GLU A 304 -11.56 20.68 2.97
CA GLU A 304 -11.75 19.23 2.76
C GLU A 304 -10.63 18.36 3.34
N LEU A 305 -9.38 18.84 3.29
CA LEU A 305 -8.20 18.11 3.75
C LEU A 305 -7.36 18.95 4.73
N GLN A 306 -7.70 18.85 6.02
CA GLN A 306 -7.00 19.58 7.08
C GLN A 306 -6.05 18.72 7.89
N LYS A 307 -6.37 17.43 8.06
CA LYS A 307 -5.63 16.53 8.92
C LYS A 307 -5.69 15.08 8.43
N THR A 308 -4.76 14.28 8.94
CA THR A 308 -4.90 12.82 9.06
C THR A 308 -4.77 12.47 10.55
N LEU A 309 -4.87 11.19 10.90
CA LEU A 309 -4.65 10.81 12.30
C LEU A 309 -3.20 11.03 12.71
N PRO A 310 -2.93 11.59 13.91
CA PRO A 310 -1.57 11.79 14.39
C PRO A 310 -0.86 10.45 14.44
N ARG A 311 0.39 10.39 13.97
CA ARG A 311 1.17 9.15 13.99
C ARG A 311 1.48 8.78 15.43
N LEU A 312 1.35 7.49 15.75
CA LEU A 312 1.72 7.00 17.07
C LEU A 312 3.23 6.83 17.09
N GLU A 313 3.90 7.78 17.75
CA GLU A 313 5.31 7.64 18.04
C GLU A 313 5.48 6.41 18.94
N ASN A 314 6.28 5.44 18.50
CA ASN A 314 6.72 4.37 19.37
C ASN A 314 7.75 4.97 20.32
N ASN A 315 7.24 5.67 21.33
CA ASN A 315 8.06 6.18 22.42
C ASN A 315 8.56 4.95 23.17
N PHE A 316 9.80 4.57 22.91
CA PHE A 316 10.55 3.79 23.88
C PHE A 316 10.66 4.68 25.11
N HIS A 317 9.97 4.27 26.16
CA HIS A 317 10.14 4.89 27.45
C HIS A 317 11.53 4.54 27.95
N GLU A 318 12.26 5.54 28.44
CA GLU A 318 13.53 5.27 29.09
C GLU A 318 13.31 4.30 30.26
N GLY A 319 14.07 3.21 30.28
CA GLY A 319 13.88 2.15 31.26
C GLY A 319 14.61 0.86 30.89
N THR A 320 14.63 -0.08 31.84
CA THR A 320 15.23 -1.40 31.66
C THR A 320 14.20 -2.36 31.09
N TYR A 321 14.45 -2.84 29.87
CA TYR A 321 13.65 -3.88 29.22
C TYR A 321 14.32 -5.24 29.42
N VAL A 322 13.61 -6.18 30.04
CA VAL A 322 14.07 -7.57 30.18
C VAL A 322 13.41 -8.41 29.10
N PHE A 323 14.20 -8.93 28.17
CA PHE A 323 13.73 -9.86 27.14
C PHE A 323 14.11 -11.29 27.52
N LYS A 324 13.14 -12.21 27.48
CA LYS A 324 13.39 -13.64 27.61
C LYS A 324 13.55 -14.24 26.21
N ILE A 325 14.77 -14.62 25.87
CA ILE A 325 15.09 -15.25 24.58
C ILE A 325 14.98 -16.77 24.77
N PHE A 326 14.24 -17.43 23.87
CA PHE A 326 14.20 -18.88 23.78
C PHE A 326 14.87 -19.30 22.48
N LEU A 327 15.91 -20.12 22.57
CA LEU A 327 16.51 -20.77 21.41
C LEU A 327 15.73 -22.05 21.14
N ASN A 328 15.18 -22.20 19.93
CA ASN A 328 14.51 -23.43 19.53
C ASN A 328 15.58 -24.43 19.04
N PRO A 329 15.80 -25.58 19.72
CA PRO A 329 16.88 -26.50 19.38
C PRO A 329 16.69 -27.22 18.03
N SER A 330 15.49 -27.20 17.45
CA SER A 330 15.14 -27.95 16.23
C SER A 330 15.73 -27.40 14.91
N LEU A 331 16.59 -26.38 14.97
CA LEU A 331 17.32 -25.83 13.81
C LEU A 331 18.82 -26.16 13.83
N ALA A 332 19.27 -27.03 14.74
CA ALA A 332 20.68 -27.42 14.92
C ALA A 332 21.04 -28.81 14.36
N THR A 333 20.24 -29.37 13.45
CA THR A 333 20.54 -30.65 12.76
C THR A 333 20.41 -30.53 11.26
#